data_AF-A0A4Q5ANK7-F1
#
_entry.id   AF-A0A4Q5ANK7-F1
#
_cell.length_a   1.000
_cell.length_b   1.000
_cell.length_c   1.000
_cell.angle_alpha   90.00
_cell.angle_beta   90.00
_cell.angle_gamma   90.00
#
_symmetry.space_group_name_H-M   'P 1'
#
loop_
_entity.id
_entity.type
_entity.pdbx_description
1 polymer ?
#
loop_
_entity_poly.entity_id
_entity_poly.type
_entity_poly.pdbx_seq_one_letter_code
_entity_poly.pdbx_strand_id
1 'polypeptide(L)'
;MHWDADACAWGSQQRMQVAALVEATSLVEGEIRRLFPDPGQAERMIEYIKPRITEKIVGREIVSHSANWNKHNLWDPTLNTSVCGWVRRLTVAMAKANPRRILHGHTLPASTWESEDGYNPVFDDANSENVLIGHPLSGIFDEHPGLRVPRPVGGPGPKWWRRLQHKGDAGVVRDSMRAAGMWDTSLDVLDPLPACALVCAPLPSVRASLLPRLYEPGSVWEQLAIEYWPTQTTGRPGAQRLRQLRQLVEHTAQTDQVFEWDVWVRLGTMTARLLAD
;
A
#
# COMPACT_ATOMS: atom_id res chain seq x y z
N MET A 1 6.28 7.46 -41.77
CA MET A 1 7.33 8.40 -41.36
C MET A 1 8.64 7.62 -41.28
N HIS A 2 9.71 8.15 -41.86
CA HIS A 2 11.05 7.59 -41.66
C HIS A 2 11.60 8.16 -40.34
N TRP A 3 12.04 7.28 -39.44
CA TRP A 3 12.59 7.66 -38.14
C TRP A 3 14.11 7.57 -38.17
N ASP A 4 14.75 8.64 -38.63
CA ASP A 4 16.20 8.84 -38.51
C ASP A 4 16.56 9.43 -37.13
N ALA A 5 17.85 9.68 -36.90
CA ALA A 5 18.34 10.19 -35.61
C ALA A 5 17.73 11.56 -35.25
N ASP A 6 17.57 12.45 -36.23
CA ASP A 6 17.02 13.79 -36.05
C ASP A 6 15.50 13.74 -35.76
N ALA A 7 14.77 12.86 -36.46
CA ALA A 7 13.36 12.59 -36.18
C ALA A 7 13.17 11.96 -34.79
N CYS A 8 14.11 11.14 -34.32
CA CYS A 8 14.06 10.52 -32.99
C CYS A 8 14.44 11.47 -31.85
N ALA A 9 15.11 12.59 -32.13
CA ALA A 9 15.56 13.55 -31.13
C ALA A 9 14.39 14.14 -30.31
N TRP A 10 14.63 14.43 -29.03
CA TRP A 10 13.59 14.97 -28.14
C TRP A 10 13.13 16.35 -28.60
N GLY A 11 11.81 16.50 -28.79
CA GLY A 11 11.19 17.69 -29.34
C GLY A 11 11.46 17.94 -30.83
N SER A 12 11.85 16.91 -31.58
CA SER A 12 11.86 16.96 -33.03
C SER A 12 10.48 17.32 -33.59
N GLN A 13 10.45 17.89 -34.80
CA GLN A 13 9.21 18.23 -35.48
C GLN A 13 8.32 16.99 -35.66
N GLN A 14 8.91 15.82 -35.92
CA GLN A 14 8.23 14.55 -36.12
C GLN A 14 7.56 14.06 -34.82
N ARG A 15 8.24 14.16 -33.67
CA ARG A 15 7.63 13.84 -32.37
C ARG A 15 6.49 14.81 -32.02
N MET A 16 6.65 16.10 -32.33
CA MET A 16 5.58 17.09 -32.15
C MET A 16 4.37 16.81 -33.04
N GLN A 17 4.59 16.42 -34.30
CA GLN A 17 3.51 16.00 -35.20
C GLN A 17 2.76 14.78 -34.68
N VAL A 18 3.47 13.78 -34.14
CA VAL A 18 2.83 12.60 -33.54
C VAL A 18 2.04 12.96 -32.29
N ALA A 19 2.57 13.82 -31.43
CA ALA A 19 1.85 14.29 -30.25
C ALA A 19 0.58 15.06 -30.65
N ALA A 20 0.67 15.93 -31.66
CA ALA A 20 -0.48 16.66 -32.21
C ALA A 20 -1.53 15.71 -32.82
N LEU A 21 -1.10 14.65 -33.51
CA LEU A 21 -2.01 13.62 -34.03
C LEU A 21 -2.72 12.88 -32.89
N VAL A 22 -2.03 12.55 -31.80
CA VAL A 22 -2.65 11.91 -30.62
C VAL A 22 -3.64 12.86 -29.95
N GLU A 23 -3.28 14.13 -29.75
CA GLU A 23 -4.15 15.16 -29.17
C GLU A 23 -5.40 15.45 -30.02
N ALA A 24 -5.30 15.36 -31.34
CA ALA A 24 -6.42 15.51 -32.26
C ALA A 24 -7.41 14.33 -32.23
N THR A 25 -7.06 13.23 -31.57
CA THR A 25 -7.94 12.06 -31.40
C THR A 25 -8.53 12.02 -30.00
N SER A 26 -9.70 11.37 -29.86
CA SER A 26 -10.30 11.07 -28.56
C SER A 26 -9.73 9.81 -27.90
N LEU A 27 -8.51 9.41 -28.24
CA LEU A 27 -7.95 8.12 -27.83
C LEU A 27 -7.74 8.04 -26.32
N VAL A 28 -7.17 9.09 -25.72
CA VAL A 28 -6.91 9.13 -24.27
C VAL A 28 -8.23 9.26 -23.52
N GLU A 29 -9.12 10.14 -23.98
CA GLU A 29 -10.43 10.37 -23.40
C GLU A 29 -11.33 9.14 -23.47
N GLY A 30 -11.28 8.40 -24.59
CA GLY A 30 -12.02 7.17 -24.78
C GLY A 30 -11.59 6.08 -23.80
N GLU A 31 -10.29 5.89 -23.58
CA GLU A 31 -9.82 4.94 -22.56
C GLU A 31 -10.13 5.40 -21.13
N ILE A 32 -10.03 6.70 -20.85
CA ILE A 32 -10.35 7.23 -19.52
C ILE A 32 -11.84 7.13 -19.21
N ARG A 33 -12.74 7.52 -20.13
CA ARG A 33 -14.19 7.39 -19.93
C ARG A 33 -14.67 5.95 -19.76
N ARG A 34 -13.95 4.97 -20.34
CA ARG A 34 -14.21 3.54 -20.07
C ARG A 34 -13.82 3.14 -18.64
N LEU A 35 -12.79 3.76 -18.08
CA LEU A 35 -12.28 3.47 -16.74
C LEU A 35 -12.99 4.27 -15.64
N PHE A 36 -13.49 5.46 -15.96
CA PHE A 36 -14.21 6.36 -15.05
C PHE A 36 -15.58 6.69 -15.66
N PRO A 37 -16.64 5.97 -15.27
CA PRO A 37 -17.99 6.22 -15.77
C PRO A 37 -18.56 7.58 -15.34
N ASP A 38 -18.07 8.16 -14.24
CA ASP A 38 -18.44 9.50 -13.80
C ASP A 38 -17.79 10.56 -14.70
N PRO A 39 -18.57 11.47 -15.33
CA PRO A 39 -18.03 12.47 -16.24
C PRO A 39 -17.04 13.44 -15.58
N GLY A 40 -17.27 13.85 -14.32
CA GLY A 40 -16.40 14.79 -13.62
C GLY A 40 -15.05 14.17 -13.25
N GLN A 41 -15.04 12.90 -12.84
CA GLN A 41 -13.83 12.13 -12.62
C GLN A 41 -13.08 11.87 -13.92
N ALA A 42 -13.80 11.50 -14.99
CA ALA A 42 -13.21 11.29 -16.30
C ALA A 42 -12.53 12.57 -16.80
N GLU A 43 -13.18 13.72 -16.69
CA GLU A 43 -12.64 15.02 -17.07
C GLU A 43 -11.37 15.36 -16.27
N ARG A 44 -11.40 15.22 -14.95
CA ARG A 44 -10.24 15.49 -14.08
C ARG A 44 -9.06 14.54 -14.35
N MET A 45 -9.34 13.28 -14.66
CA MET A 45 -8.33 12.32 -15.07
C MET A 45 -7.79 12.62 -16.48
N ILE A 46 -8.64 13.08 -17.41
CA ILE A 46 -8.25 13.54 -18.74
C ILE A 46 -7.29 14.72 -18.63
N GLU A 47 -7.65 15.76 -17.88
CA GLU A 47 -6.80 16.93 -17.63
C GLU A 47 -5.44 16.54 -17.05
N TYR A 48 -5.42 15.55 -16.17
CA TYR A 48 -4.19 15.06 -15.57
C TYR A 48 -3.33 14.21 -16.54
N ILE A 49 -3.93 13.31 -17.31
CA ILE A 49 -3.19 12.31 -18.09
C ILE A 49 -2.75 12.85 -19.46
N LYS A 50 -3.60 13.58 -20.18
CA LYS A 50 -3.31 14.06 -21.54
C LYS A 50 -1.96 14.79 -21.67
N PRO A 51 -1.67 15.84 -20.88
CA PRO A 51 -0.40 16.56 -21.02
C PRO A 51 0.81 15.65 -20.75
N ARG A 52 0.67 14.66 -19.86
CA ARG A 52 1.75 13.70 -19.53
C ARG A 52 2.00 12.66 -20.61
N ILE A 53 0.97 12.28 -21.38
CA ILE A 53 1.16 11.46 -22.58
C ILE A 53 1.92 12.25 -23.64
N THR A 54 1.54 13.51 -23.86
CA THR A 54 2.21 14.44 -24.78
C THR A 54 3.68 14.64 -24.43
N GLU A 55 4.00 14.88 -23.16
CA GLU A 55 5.38 14.95 -22.65
C GLU A 55 6.21 13.71 -22.98
N LYS A 56 5.62 12.52 -22.84
CA LYS A 56 6.30 11.23 -23.04
C LYS A 56 6.46 10.86 -24.51
N ILE A 57 5.68 11.46 -25.41
CA ILE A 57 5.86 11.38 -26.87
C ILE A 57 6.95 12.34 -27.31
N VAL A 58 6.89 13.59 -26.86
CA VAL A 58 7.79 14.66 -27.28
C VAL A 58 9.16 14.54 -26.62
N GLY A 59 9.23 14.02 -25.39
CA GLY A 59 10.44 13.98 -24.58
C GLY A 59 10.80 15.33 -23.96
N ARG A 60 9.82 16.21 -23.74
CA ARG A 60 10.00 17.54 -23.13
C ARG A 60 9.00 17.76 -22.01
N GLU A 61 9.43 18.44 -20.97
CA GLU A 61 8.59 18.82 -19.84
C GLU A 61 7.53 19.85 -20.25
N ILE A 62 6.30 19.69 -19.78
CA ILE A 62 5.16 20.59 -19.96
C ILE A 62 4.51 20.87 -18.60
N VAL A 63 4.15 19.82 -17.86
CA VAL A 63 3.50 19.82 -16.54
C VAL A 63 4.24 18.96 -15.49
N SER A 64 5.19 18.12 -15.89
CA SER A 64 5.92 17.20 -15.03
C SER A 64 7.43 17.31 -15.19
N HIS A 65 8.16 17.08 -14.09
CA HIS A 65 9.61 17.19 -14.05
C HIS A 65 10.27 15.91 -14.60
N SER A 66 11.15 16.02 -15.59
CA SER A 66 11.74 14.90 -16.35
C SER A 66 12.64 14.01 -15.51
N ALA A 67 13.27 14.56 -14.46
CA ALA A 67 14.02 13.79 -13.46
C ALA A 67 13.21 12.65 -12.83
N ASN A 68 11.88 12.78 -12.76
CA ASN A 68 10.98 11.78 -12.19
C ASN A 68 10.40 10.82 -13.23
N TRP A 69 10.82 10.93 -14.49
CA TRP A 69 10.30 10.07 -15.55
C TRP A 69 10.97 8.70 -15.52
N ASN A 70 10.14 7.66 -15.53
CA ASN A 70 10.63 6.35 -15.95
C ASN A 70 10.95 6.39 -17.44
N LYS A 71 12.24 6.32 -17.78
CA LYS A 71 12.75 6.36 -19.17
C LYS A 71 12.19 5.24 -20.05
N HIS A 72 11.83 4.09 -19.46
CA HIS A 72 11.18 2.98 -20.17
C HIS A 72 9.73 3.27 -20.58
N ASN A 73 9.12 4.33 -20.03
CA ASN A 73 7.77 4.77 -20.36
C ASN A 73 7.76 5.95 -21.34
N LEU A 74 8.89 6.25 -21.99
CA LEU A 74 8.93 7.20 -23.10
C LEU A 74 8.58 6.49 -24.39
N TRP A 75 7.94 7.20 -25.32
CA TRP A 75 7.63 6.61 -26.61
C TRP A 75 8.89 6.53 -27.46
N ASP A 76 9.20 5.31 -27.89
CA ASP A 76 10.29 5.03 -28.81
C ASP A 76 9.71 4.69 -30.19
N PRO A 77 9.92 5.55 -31.20
CA PRO A 77 9.40 5.33 -32.55
C PRO A 77 10.14 4.23 -33.33
N THR A 78 11.29 3.75 -32.84
CA THR A 78 12.08 2.68 -33.48
C THR A 78 11.59 1.28 -33.09
N LEU A 79 10.78 1.17 -32.04
CA LEU A 79 10.18 -0.09 -31.61
C LEU A 79 8.97 -0.44 -32.48
N ASN A 80 8.72 -1.73 -32.67
CA ASN A 80 7.59 -2.26 -33.47
C ASN A 80 6.22 -2.12 -32.77
N THR A 81 6.04 -1.10 -31.92
CA THR A 81 4.77 -0.80 -31.26
C THR A 81 4.12 0.40 -31.92
N SER A 82 2.87 0.25 -32.36
CA SER A 82 2.10 1.40 -32.87
C SER A 82 1.92 2.46 -31.78
N VAL A 83 2.00 3.74 -32.14
CA VAL A 83 1.81 4.86 -31.20
C VAL A 83 0.46 4.75 -30.49
N CYS A 84 -0.62 4.40 -31.21
CA CYS A 84 -1.94 4.21 -30.61
C CYS A 84 -1.96 3.08 -29.57
N GLY A 85 -1.29 1.96 -29.87
CA GLY A 85 -1.18 0.83 -28.94
C GLY A 85 -0.37 1.19 -27.70
N TRP A 86 0.70 1.98 -27.86
CA TRP A 86 1.50 2.49 -26.76
C TRP A 86 0.69 3.48 -25.89
N VAL A 87 0.00 4.45 -26.51
CA VAL A 87 -0.85 5.44 -25.81
C VAL A 87 -1.92 4.73 -24.99
N ARG A 88 -2.66 3.77 -25.56
CA ARG A 88 -3.68 3.02 -24.81
C ARG A 88 -3.12 2.35 -23.57
N ARG A 89 -2.00 1.61 -23.71
CA ARG A 89 -1.39 0.90 -22.58
C ARG A 89 -0.92 1.87 -21.49
N LEU A 90 -0.28 2.96 -21.89
CA LEU A 90 0.24 3.95 -20.96
C LEU A 90 -0.89 4.72 -20.27
N THR A 91 -1.92 5.13 -21.01
CA THR A 91 -3.13 5.77 -20.45
C THR A 91 -3.78 4.88 -19.42
N VAL A 92 -4.01 3.60 -19.71
CA VAL A 92 -4.59 2.64 -18.75
C VAL A 92 -3.70 2.48 -17.52
N ALA A 93 -2.38 2.36 -17.69
CA ALA A 93 -1.45 2.24 -16.57
C ALA A 93 -1.46 3.48 -15.68
N MET A 94 -1.41 4.67 -16.26
CA MET A 94 -1.46 5.95 -15.54
C MET A 94 -2.82 6.16 -14.87
N ALA A 95 -3.90 5.84 -15.56
CA ALA A 95 -5.27 5.90 -15.06
C ALA A 95 -5.51 4.95 -13.89
N LYS A 96 -4.83 3.80 -13.83
CA LYS A 96 -4.93 2.90 -12.67
C LYS A 96 -4.07 3.32 -11.48
N ALA A 97 -2.94 3.97 -11.73
CA ALA A 97 -1.97 4.31 -10.69
C ALA A 97 -2.24 5.65 -9.97
N ASN A 98 -2.87 6.62 -10.64
CA ASN A 98 -3.00 7.99 -10.16
C ASN A 98 -4.35 8.47 -9.58
N PRO A 99 -5.49 7.74 -9.65
CA PRO A 99 -6.80 8.29 -9.23
C PRO A 99 -6.81 8.81 -7.79
N ARG A 100 -6.15 8.08 -6.89
CA ARG A 100 -6.01 8.41 -5.46
C ARG A 100 -5.43 9.79 -5.19
N ARG A 101 -4.59 10.30 -6.09
CA ARG A 101 -3.93 11.61 -5.96
C ARG A 101 -4.73 12.75 -6.59
N ILE A 102 -5.54 12.44 -7.59
CA ILE A 102 -6.09 13.43 -8.54
C ILE A 102 -7.57 13.70 -8.28
N LEU A 103 -8.30 12.72 -7.77
CA LEU A 103 -9.72 12.82 -7.47
C LEU A 103 -9.89 13.06 -5.95
N HIS A 104 -10.44 14.22 -5.54
CA HIS A 104 -10.72 14.56 -4.14
C HIS A 104 -12.14 15.13 -3.96
N GLY A 105 -12.88 14.53 -3.01
CA GLY A 105 -13.76 15.19 -2.04
C GLY A 105 -15.18 15.59 -2.44
N HIS A 106 -15.37 16.34 -3.53
CA HIS A 106 -16.59 17.16 -3.65
C HIS A 106 -17.35 16.96 -4.96
N THR A 107 -17.89 15.77 -5.13
CA THR A 107 -19.11 15.47 -5.90
C THR A 107 -19.28 13.96 -5.85
N LEU A 108 -20.34 13.45 -5.22
CA LEU A 108 -21.18 12.33 -5.71
C LEU A 108 -22.15 11.82 -4.62
N PRO A 109 -23.36 11.33 -4.99
CA PRO A 109 -24.35 10.74 -4.09
C PRO A 109 -24.01 9.29 -3.71
N ALA A 110 -24.36 8.93 -2.48
CA ALA A 110 -23.98 7.71 -1.78
C ALA A 110 -24.49 6.37 -2.37
N SER A 111 -25.41 6.39 -3.33
CA SER A 111 -26.20 5.21 -3.71
C SER A 111 -25.58 4.30 -4.78
N THR A 112 -24.45 4.68 -5.38
CA THR A 112 -23.99 4.01 -6.63
C THR A 112 -23.12 2.77 -6.39
N TRP A 113 -22.74 2.48 -5.14
CA TRP A 113 -21.67 1.52 -4.85
C TRP A 113 -21.86 0.72 -3.56
N GLU A 114 -23.10 0.63 -3.04
CA GLU A 114 -23.44 -0.29 -1.97
C GLU A 114 -23.41 -1.73 -2.51
N SER A 115 -22.59 -2.59 -1.92
CA SER A 115 -22.80 -4.04 -2.01
C SER A 115 -23.99 -4.43 -1.12
N GLU A 116 -24.54 -5.65 -1.25
CA GLU A 116 -25.66 -6.10 -0.39
C GLU A 116 -25.37 -6.06 1.12
N ASP A 117 -24.09 -5.94 1.51
CA ASP A 117 -23.62 -5.72 2.89
C ASP A 117 -23.25 -4.25 3.21
N GLY A 118 -23.51 -3.31 2.29
CA GLY A 118 -23.23 -1.87 2.46
C GLY A 118 -21.76 -1.44 2.37
N TYR A 119 -20.83 -2.34 1.99
CA TYR A 119 -19.39 -2.05 1.93
C TYR A 119 -18.95 -1.53 0.56
N ASN A 120 -18.16 -0.46 0.54
CA ASN A 120 -17.71 0.22 -0.66
C ASN A 120 -16.20 0.59 -0.60
N PRO A 121 -15.31 -0.26 -1.16
CA PRO A 121 -13.86 -0.08 -1.08
C PRO A 121 -13.30 1.16 -1.81
N VAL A 122 -14.12 1.87 -2.61
CA VAL A 122 -13.70 3.10 -3.31
C VAL A 122 -13.90 4.35 -2.43
N PHE A 123 -14.87 4.32 -1.50
CA PHE A 123 -15.26 5.46 -0.68
C PHE A 123 -14.86 5.27 0.79
N ASP A 124 -14.95 4.05 1.30
CA ASP A 124 -14.62 3.73 2.69
C ASP A 124 -13.12 3.93 2.94
N ASP A 125 -12.27 3.66 1.93
CA ASP A 125 -10.83 3.91 1.98
C ASP A 125 -10.47 5.40 1.92
N ALA A 126 -11.31 6.24 1.29
CA ALA A 126 -11.08 7.68 1.13
C ALA A 126 -11.42 8.50 2.39
N ASN A 127 -12.24 7.94 3.29
CA ASN A 127 -12.55 8.52 4.61
C ASN A 127 -11.67 7.97 5.74
N SER A 128 -10.55 7.32 5.41
CA SER A 128 -9.59 6.86 6.41
C SER A 128 -8.86 8.08 6.99
N GLU A 129 -9.50 8.81 7.89
CA GLU A 129 -8.76 9.54 8.91
C GLU A 129 -7.75 8.56 9.52
N ASN A 130 -6.53 9.02 9.79
CA ASN A 130 -5.61 8.19 10.55
C ASN A 130 -6.31 7.92 11.87
N VAL A 131 -6.77 6.67 12.05
CA VAL A 131 -7.62 6.27 13.17
C VAL A 131 -6.94 6.52 14.52
N LEU A 132 -5.62 6.67 14.51
CA LEU A 132 -4.81 7.02 15.67
C LEU A 132 -4.73 8.54 15.95
N ILE A 133 -5.36 9.40 15.14
CA ILE A 133 -5.48 10.84 15.42
C ILE A 133 -6.29 10.99 16.71
N GLY A 134 -5.66 11.54 17.75
CA GLY A 134 -6.25 11.66 19.09
C GLY A 134 -6.04 10.44 20.00
N HIS A 135 -5.45 9.36 19.49
CA HIS A 135 -5.13 8.14 20.24
C HIS A 135 -3.63 7.78 20.07
N PRO A 136 -2.72 8.59 20.66
CA PRO A 136 -1.30 8.33 20.55
C PRO A 136 -0.96 6.97 21.18
N LEU A 137 -0.24 6.13 20.44
CA LEU A 137 0.32 4.90 20.99
C LEU A 137 1.59 5.15 21.83
N SER A 138 2.10 6.39 21.79
CA SER A 138 3.33 6.77 22.46
C SER A 138 3.21 6.66 23.98
N GLY A 139 4.19 6.02 24.61
CA GLY A 139 4.24 5.82 26.06
C GLY A 139 3.33 4.71 26.60
N ILE A 140 2.53 4.02 25.76
CA ILE A 140 1.63 2.95 26.24
C ILE A 140 2.38 1.84 26.99
N PHE A 141 3.59 1.48 26.55
CA PHE A 141 4.39 0.47 27.24
C PHE A 141 5.10 0.99 28.50
N ASP A 142 5.21 2.30 28.68
CA ASP A 142 5.69 2.90 29.93
C ASP A 142 4.58 2.88 30.98
N GLU A 143 3.35 3.17 30.58
CA GLU A 143 2.15 3.11 31.43
C GLU A 143 1.74 1.66 31.74
N HIS A 144 1.86 0.76 30.77
CA HIS A 144 1.46 -0.64 30.86
C HIS A 144 2.61 -1.58 30.40
N PRO A 145 3.66 -1.77 31.22
CA PRO A 145 4.84 -2.56 30.82
C PRO A 145 4.56 -4.06 30.62
N GLY A 146 3.47 -4.57 31.21
CA GLY A 146 3.05 -5.98 31.15
C GLY A 146 2.23 -6.36 29.91
N LEU A 147 2.01 -5.45 28.96
CA LEU A 147 1.24 -5.74 27.75
C LEU A 147 1.92 -6.80 26.89
N ARG A 148 1.12 -7.78 26.45
CA ARG A 148 1.51 -8.86 25.54
C ARG A 148 0.72 -8.69 24.25
N VAL A 149 1.42 -8.53 23.13
CA VAL A 149 0.80 -8.18 21.85
C VAL A 149 1.08 -9.26 20.80
N PRO A 150 0.16 -10.21 20.58
CA PRO A 150 0.31 -11.20 19.52
C PRO A 150 0.02 -10.58 18.16
N ARG A 151 1.05 -10.32 17.37
CA ARG A 151 0.89 -9.71 16.04
C ARG A 151 0.84 -10.77 14.94
N PRO A 152 -0.20 -10.78 14.09
CA PRO A 152 -0.41 -11.81 13.08
C PRO A 152 0.69 -11.79 12.02
N VAL A 153 1.07 -12.98 11.57
CA VAL A 153 1.95 -13.17 10.42
C VAL A 153 1.11 -13.52 9.20
N GLY A 154 1.19 -12.69 8.15
CA GLY A 154 0.48 -12.92 6.89
C GLY A 154 -0.86 -12.18 6.78
N GLY A 155 -1.81 -12.76 6.06
CA GLY A 155 -3.03 -12.11 5.56
C GLY A 155 -4.04 -11.51 6.56
N PRO A 156 -4.18 -11.98 7.82
CA PRO A 156 -5.20 -11.44 8.74
C PRO A 156 -4.95 -10.01 9.20
N GLY A 157 -3.69 -9.65 9.52
CA GLY A 157 -3.32 -8.32 10.00
C GLY A 157 -3.74 -7.19 9.06
N PRO A 158 -3.39 -7.26 7.77
CA PRO A 158 -3.84 -6.29 6.77
C PRO A 158 -5.37 -6.23 6.57
N LYS A 159 -6.12 -7.29 6.92
CA LYS A 159 -7.59 -7.28 6.87
C LYS A 159 -8.18 -6.57 8.09
N TRP A 160 -7.66 -6.86 9.29
CA TRP A 160 -8.10 -6.19 10.51
C TRP A 160 -7.73 -4.72 10.52
N TRP A 161 -6.52 -4.37 10.07
CA TRP A 161 -6.09 -2.98 9.98
C TRP A 161 -6.99 -2.16 9.05
N ARG A 162 -7.33 -2.70 7.87
CA ARG A 162 -8.30 -2.05 6.97
C ARG A 162 -9.66 -1.88 7.62
N ARG A 163 -10.20 -2.92 8.28
CA ARG A 163 -11.47 -2.81 9.01
C ARG A 163 -11.44 -1.69 10.06
N LEU A 164 -10.33 -1.56 10.78
CA LEU A 164 -10.13 -0.49 11.75
C LEU A 164 -10.13 0.89 11.07
N GLN A 165 -9.47 1.03 9.91
CA GLN A 165 -9.40 2.27 9.12
C GLN A 165 -10.74 2.74 8.55
N HIS A 166 -11.65 1.84 8.19
CA HIS A 166 -12.91 2.15 7.52
C HIS A 166 -14.11 2.29 8.48
N LYS A 167 -13.92 2.93 9.64
CA LYS A 167 -14.95 3.09 10.70
C LYS A 167 -15.47 1.77 11.30
N GLY A 168 -14.71 0.69 11.20
CA GLY A 168 -15.06 -0.54 11.92
C GLY A 168 -15.07 -0.29 13.42
N ASP A 169 -16.13 -0.75 14.09
CA ASP A 169 -16.18 -0.75 15.56
C ASP A 169 -14.98 -1.55 16.09
N ALA A 170 -14.10 -0.86 16.81
CA ALA A 170 -12.90 -1.45 17.39
C ALA A 170 -13.24 -2.62 18.33
N GLY A 171 -14.41 -2.62 18.97
CA GLY A 171 -14.94 -3.76 19.72
C GLY A 171 -15.18 -4.99 18.84
N VAL A 172 -15.79 -4.81 17.67
CA VAL A 172 -16.03 -5.91 16.70
C VAL A 172 -14.71 -6.44 16.13
N VAL A 173 -13.74 -5.56 15.87
CA VAL A 173 -12.40 -5.95 15.41
C VAL A 173 -11.67 -6.73 16.48
N ARG A 174 -11.69 -6.27 17.74
CA ARG A 174 -11.16 -6.99 18.91
C ARG A 174 -11.79 -8.37 19.02
N ASP A 175 -13.11 -8.48 18.96
CA ASP A 175 -13.81 -9.76 19.15
C ASP A 175 -13.49 -10.74 18.01
N SER A 176 -13.29 -10.24 16.78
CA SER A 176 -12.76 -11.04 15.67
C SER A 176 -11.33 -11.53 15.92
N MET A 177 -10.46 -10.71 16.52
CA MET A 177 -9.09 -11.11 16.88
C MET A 177 -9.10 -12.17 17.97
N ARG A 178 -9.93 -12.00 19.01
CA ARG A 178 -10.13 -12.99 20.09
C ARG A 178 -10.62 -14.33 19.56
N ALA A 179 -11.63 -14.32 18.70
CA ALA A 179 -12.16 -15.54 18.08
C ALA A 179 -11.11 -16.26 17.21
N ALA A 180 -10.16 -15.51 16.63
CA ALA A 180 -9.04 -16.06 15.87
C ALA A 180 -7.85 -16.50 16.74
N GLY A 181 -7.95 -16.39 18.07
CA GLY A 181 -6.83 -16.68 18.99
C GLY A 181 -5.69 -15.67 18.92
N MET A 182 -5.91 -14.48 18.34
CA MET A 182 -4.92 -13.42 18.15
C MET A 182 -5.12 -12.27 19.15
N TRP A 183 -5.37 -12.62 20.41
CA TRP A 183 -5.61 -11.67 21.49
C TRP A 183 -5.09 -12.21 22.82
N ASP A 184 -4.40 -11.37 23.58
CA ASP A 184 -3.99 -11.66 24.95
C ASP A 184 -4.79 -10.75 25.89
N THR A 185 -5.23 -11.28 27.04
CA THR A 185 -6.08 -10.55 27.99
C THR A 185 -5.40 -9.32 28.60
N SER A 186 -4.08 -9.23 28.56
CA SER A 186 -3.36 -8.01 28.98
C SER A 186 -3.77 -6.78 28.17
N LEU A 187 -4.24 -6.94 26.93
CA LEU A 187 -4.72 -5.83 26.09
C LEU A 187 -6.05 -5.24 26.57
N ASP A 188 -6.78 -5.91 27.46
CA ASP A 188 -8.11 -5.49 27.92
C ASP A 188 -8.07 -4.26 28.83
N VAL A 189 -6.88 -3.89 29.32
CA VAL A 189 -6.66 -2.65 30.09
C VAL A 189 -6.72 -1.39 29.23
N LEU A 190 -6.59 -1.54 27.91
CA LEU A 190 -6.60 -0.45 26.95
C LEU A 190 -7.97 -0.30 26.30
N ASP A 191 -8.24 0.90 25.77
CA ASP A 191 -9.36 1.09 24.88
C ASP A 191 -9.24 0.17 23.63
N PRO A 192 -10.37 -0.33 23.09
CA PRO A 192 -10.34 -1.30 22.00
C PRO A 192 -9.53 -0.84 20.78
N LEU A 193 -9.53 0.47 20.50
CA LEU A 193 -8.88 1.04 19.34
C LEU A 193 -7.34 1.00 19.43
N PRO A 194 -6.69 1.61 20.45
CA PRO A 194 -5.25 1.43 20.69
C PRO A 194 -4.83 -0.04 20.75
N ALA A 195 -5.60 -0.88 21.45
CA ALA A 195 -5.30 -2.30 21.58
C ALA A 195 -5.29 -3.03 20.22
N CYS A 196 -6.31 -2.82 19.39
CA CYS A 196 -6.36 -3.38 18.05
C CYS A 196 -5.23 -2.86 17.16
N ALA A 197 -4.87 -1.58 17.29
CA ALA A 197 -3.79 -0.98 16.52
C ALA A 197 -2.43 -1.61 16.87
N LEU A 198 -2.14 -1.85 18.16
CA LEU A 198 -0.93 -2.57 18.58
C LEU A 198 -0.84 -3.95 17.94
N VAL A 199 -1.98 -4.65 17.79
CA VAL A 199 -2.03 -5.97 17.16
C VAL A 199 -1.80 -5.91 15.64
N CYS A 200 -2.44 -4.99 14.91
CA CYS A 200 -2.54 -5.10 13.45
C CYS A 200 -1.97 -3.94 12.61
N ALA A 201 -1.61 -2.81 13.21
CA ALA A 201 -1.13 -1.65 12.45
C ALA A 201 0.25 -1.93 11.81
N PRO A 202 0.42 -1.79 10.49
CA PRO A 202 1.68 -2.09 9.82
C PRO A 202 2.78 -1.11 10.24
N LEU A 203 4.01 -1.60 10.36
CA LEU A 203 5.18 -0.76 10.64
C LEU A 203 5.83 -0.27 9.32
N PRO A 204 6.37 0.96 9.29
CA PRO A 204 7.29 1.39 8.24
C PRO A 204 8.53 0.47 8.19
N SER A 205 8.97 0.07 7.00
CA SER A 205 10.07 -0.89 6.83
C SER A 205 11.37 -0.47 7.52
N VAL A 206 11.68 0.84 7.55
CA VAL A 206 12.86 1.39 8.24
C VAL A 206 12.81 1.16 9.75
N ARG A 207 11.61 1.19 10.34
CA ARG A 207 11.40 0.98 11.78
C ARG A 207 11.33 -0.50 12.11
N ALA A 208 10.60 -1.27 11.32
CA ALA A 208 10.50 -2.72 11.49
C ALA A 208 11.87 -3.41 11.41
N SER A 209 12.78 -2.94 10.54
CA SER A 209 14.13 -3.51 10.41
C SER A 209 15.04 -3.30 11.63
N LEU A 210 14.61 -2.51 12.62
CA LEU A 210 15.30 -2.37 13.91
C LEU A 210 15.03 -3.54 14.85
N LEU A 211 13.98 -4.33 14.64
CA LEU A 211 13.58 -5.42 15.53
C LEU A 211 14.72 -6.40 15.89
N PRO A 212 15.58 -6.85 14.95
CA PRO A 212 16.68 -7.74 15.29
C PRO A 212 17.67 -7.13 16.28
N ARG A 213 17.88 -5.81 16.22
CA ARG A 213 18.82 -5.08 17.10
C ARG A 213 18.35 -4.98 18.54
N LEU A 214 17.10 -5.37 18.83
CA LEU A 214 16.55 -5.42 20.17
C LEU A 214 16.92 -6.72 20.91
N TYR A 215 17.58 -7.65 20.23
CA TYR A 215 18.01 -8.93 20.77
C TYR A 215 19.54 -9.04 20.78
N GLU A 216 20.06 -9.96 21.58
CA GLU A 216 21.50 -10.21 21.65
C GLU A 216 22.04 -10.71 20.30
N PRO A 217 23.17 -10.14 19.82
CA PRO A 217 23.77 -10.58 18.56
C PRO A 217 24.14 -12.06 18.58
N GLY A 218 23.78 -12.78 17.51
CA GLY A 218 23.99 -14.22 17.36
C GLY A 218 22.94 -15.09 18.05
N SER A 219 21.98 -14.51 18.78
CA SER A 219 20.92 -15.28 19.44
C SER A 219 19.89 -15.83 18.45
N VAL A 220 19.19 -16.90 18.86
CA VAL A 220 18.04 -17.44 18.10
C VAL A 220 16.93 -16.39 17.94
N TRP A 221 16.78 -15.49 18.91
CA TRP A 221 15.79 -14.42 18.88
C TRP A 221 16.12 -13.32 17.86
N GLU A 222 17.41 -13.02 17.65
CA GLU A 222 17.83 -12.15 16.55
C GLU A 222 17.47 -12.77 15.18
N GLN A 223 17.74 -14.07 14.99
CA GLN A 223 17.41 -14.77 13.75
C GLN A 223 15.90 -14.82 13.50
N LEU A 224 15.11 -15.13 14.53
CA LEU A 224 13.65 -15.05 14.49
C LEU A 224 13.18 -13.65 14.09
N ALA A 225 13.75 -12.60 14.69
CA ALA A 225 13.41 -11.23 14.38
C ALA A 225 13.73 -10.86 12.92
N ILE A 226 14.86 -11.31 12.37
CA ILE A 226 15.25 -11.11 10.96
C ILE A 226 14.19 -11.67 10.01
N GLU A 227 13.65 -12.85 10.32
CA GLU A 227 12.62 -13.50 9.51
C GLU A 227 11.22 -12.95 9.77
N TYR A 228 10.97 -12.44 10.98
CA TYR A 228 9.67 -11.95 11.42
C TYR A 228 9.35 -10.54 10.92
N TRP A 229 10.27 -9.58 11.06
CA TRP A 229 9.96 -8.16 10.81
C TRP A 229 9.38 -7.86 9.42
N PRO A 230 9.77 -8.53 8.31
CA PRO A 230 9.20 -8.23 7.00
C PRO A 230 7.70 -8.52 6.92
N THR A 231 7.22 -9.44 7.76
CA THR A 231 5.80 -9.83 7.85
C THR A 231 4.93 -8.77 8.51
N GLN A 232 5.54 -7.79 9.17
CA GLN A 232 4.89 -6.73 9.95
C GLN A 232 4.76 -5.40 9.17
N THR A 233 5.21 -5.39 7.91
CA THR A 233 5.12 -4.26 6.99
C THR A 233 3.94 -4.42 6.03
N THR A 234 3.68 -3.42 5.20
CA THR A 234 2.64 -3.52 4.14
C THR A 234 3.03 -4.45 2.98
N GLY A 235 4.30 -4.87 2.91
CA GLY A 235 4.79 -5.81 1.90
C GLY A 235 4.28 -7.23 2.14
N ARG A 236 4.10 -8.00 1.06
CA ARG A 236 3.76 -9.44 1.17
C ARG A 236 5.05 -10.26 1.29
N PRO A 237 5.32 -10.91 2.43
CA PRO A 237 6.46 -11.81 2.54
C PRO A 237 6.28 -13.02 1.61
N GLY A 238 7.37 -13.49 1.03
CA GLY A 238 7.35 -14.70 0.18
C GLY A 238 7.02 -15.96 0.98
N ALA A 239 6.38 -16.94 0.32
CA ALA A 239 5.98 -18.20 0.96
C ALA A 239 7.16 -18.96 1.61
N GLN A 240 8.35 -18.89 1.00
CA GLN A 240 9.55 -19.52 1.55
C GLN A 240 9.93 -18.96 2.92
N ARG A 241 9.90 -17.62 3.05
CA ARG A 241 10.21 -16.92 4.30
C ARG A 241 9.23 -17.29 5.41
N LEU A 242 7.93 -17.34 5.09
CA LEU A 242 6.91 -17.73 6.06
C LEU A 242 7.10 -19.18 6.56
N ARG A 243 7.54 -20.09 5.70
CA ARG A 243 7.87 -21.47 6.10
C ARG A 243 9.10 -21.51 7.01
N GLN A 244 10.16 -20.80 6.66
CA GLN A 244 11.38 -20.71 7.48
C GLN A 244 11.08 -20.14 8.86
N LEU A 245 10.32 -19.05 8.93
CA LEU A 245 9.92 -18.44 10.19
C LEU A 245 9.13 -19.41 11.09
N ARG A 246 8.18 -20.16 10.52
CA ARG A 246 7.42 -21.17 11.29
C ARG A 246 8.32 -22.27 11.84
N GLN A 247 9.25 -22.79 11.04
CA GLN A 247 10.20 -23.81 11.47
C GLN A 247 11.11 -23.31 12.60
N LEU A 248 11.58 -22.06 12.52
CA LEU A 248 12.38 -21.45 13.57
C LEU A 248 11.57 -21.27 14.86
N VAL A 249 10.32 -20.85 14.76
CA VAL A 249 9.45 -20.70 15.94
C VAL A 249 9.17 -22.04 16.60
N GLU A 250 8.82 -23.07 15.82
CA GLU A 250 8.60 -24.43 16.32
C GLU A 250 9.86 -24.97 17.02
N HIS A 251 11.03 -24.82 16.39
CA HIS A 251 12.29 -25.27 16.97
C HIS A 251 12.66 -24.52 18.26
N THR A 252 12.44 -23.20 18.30
CA THR A 252 12.71 -22.38 19.49
C THR A 252 11.75 -22.73 20.62
N ALA A 253 10.46 -22.92 20.33
CA ALA A 253 9.46 -23.32 21.31
C ALA A 253 9.80 -24.68 21.95
N GLN A 254 10.22 -25.66 21.13
CA GLN A 254 10.68 -26.97 21.61
C GLN A 254 11.93 -26.87 22.49
N THR A 255 12.91 -26.06 22.07
CA THR A 255 14.19 -25.90 22.77
C THR A 255 14.00 -25.21 24.12
N ASP A 256 13.20 -24.15 24.16
CA ASP A 256 12.92 -23.36 25.36
C ASP A 256 11.81 -23.98 26.23
N GLN A 257 11.22 -25.10 25.81
CA GLN A 257 10.09 -25.79 26.47
C GLN A 257 8.88 -24.89 26.73
N VAL A 258 8.55 -24.04 25.76
CA VAL A 258 7.39 -23.13 25.81
C VAL A 258 6.41 -23.42 24.67
N PHE A 259 5.21 -22.84 24.72
CA PHE A 259 4.30 -22.93 23.59
C PHE A 259 4.78 -22.01 22.45
N GLU A 260 4.54 -22.42 21.20
CA GLU A 260 4.83 -21.56 20.02
C GLU A 260 4.17 -20.19 20.14
N TRP A 261 2.97 -20.16 20.74
CA TRP A 261 2.25 -18.94 21.04
C TRP A 261 3.09 -17.92 21.81
N ASP A 262 3.85 -18.35 22.81
CA ASP A 262 4.67 -17.45 23.63
C ASP A 262 5.83 -16.84 22.82
N VAL A 263 6.38 -17.60 21.87
CA VAL A 263 7.38 -17.11 20.93
C VAL A 263 6.79 -16.03 20.02
N TRP A 264 5.61 -16.28 19.45
CA TRP A 264 4.89 -15.30 18.61
C TRP A 264 4.53 -14.04 19.39
N VAL A 265 4.04 -14.19 20.61
CA VAL A 265 3.71 -13.07 21.50
C VAL A 265 4.94 -12.24 21.81
N ARG A 266 6.10 -12.85 22.08
CA ARG A 266 7.33 -12.09 22.36
C ARG A 266 7.77 -11.26 21.16
N LEU A 267 7.81 -11.86 19.97
CA LEU A 267 8.14 -11.16 18.73
C LEU A 267 7.15 -10.02 18.42
N GLY A 268 5.86 -10.31 18.58
CA GLY A 268 4.79 -9.33 18.36
C GLY A 268 4.85 -8.18 19.36
N THR A 269 5.13 -8.46 20.63
CA THR A 269 5.24 -7.44 21.69
C THR A 269 6.41 -6.50 21.43
N MET A 270 7.58 -7.02 21.06
CA MET A 270 8.73 -6.17 20.71
C MET A 270 8.47 -5.33 19.45
N THR A 271 7.71 -5.87 18.50
CA THR A 271 7.28 -5.11 17.32
C THR A 271 6.27 -4.03 17.67
N ALA A 272 5.34 -4.31 18.58
CA ALA A 272 4.38 -3.34 19.08
C ALA A 272 5.06 -2.21 19.86
N ARG A 273 6.13 -2.50 20.61
CA ARG A 273 6.99 -1.48 21.23
C ARG A 273 7.59 -0.55 20.20
N LEU A 274 8.18 -1.07 19.11
CA LEU A 274 8.67 -0.24 18.01
C LEU A 274 7.59 0.64 17.35
N LEU A 275 6.32 0.24 17.41
CA LEU A 275 5.21 1.05 16.92
C LEU A 275 4.86 2.19 17.88
N ALA A 276 4.97 1.94 19.19
CA ALA A 276 4.65 2.86 20.28
C ALA A 276 5.83 3.79 20.66
N ASP A 277 7.08 3.41 20.40
CA ASP A 277 8.24 4.30 20.52
C ASP A 277 8.26 5.36 19.41
#